data_AF-A0A1L9H039-F1
#
_entry.id   AF-A0A1L9H039-F1
#
_cell.length_a   1.000
_cell.length_b   1.000
_cell.length_c   1.000
_cell.angle_alpha   90.00
_cell.angle_beta   90.00
_cell.angle_gamma   90.00
#
_symmetry.space_group_name_H-M   'P 1'
#
loop_
_entity.id
_entity.type
_entity.pdbx_description
1 polymer ?
#
loop_
_entity_poly.entity_id
_entity_poly.type
_entity_poly.pdbx_seq_one_letter_code
_entity_poly.pdbx_strand_id
1 'polypeptide(L)' 'MFVGVAGFLGLVGVADAAATKVYVCHYTDSETNEVVLIEVSENAVPTLIDKGDILLPPDAVDCSGEIVIPPEAL' A
#
# COMPACT_ATOMS: atom_id res chain seq x y z
N MET A 1 12.22 49.61 -13.08
CA MET A 1 11.03 48.89 -12.57
C MET A 1 11.20 47.43 -12.96
N PHE A 2 11.75 46.61 -12.07
CA PHE A 2 11.93 45.17 -12.29
C PHE A 2 10.97 44.45 -11.36
N VAL A 3 9.94 43.81 -11.91
CA VAL A 3 9.11 42.86 -11.17
C VAL A 3 9.40 41.49 -11.78
N GLY A 4 10.42 40.83 -11.26
CA GLY A 4 10.71 39.43 -11.54
C GLY A 4 9.81 38.57 -10.66
N VAL A 5 8.89 37.84 -11.27
CA VAL A 5 8.13 36.78 -10.61
C VAL A 5 9.12 35.65 -10.31
N ALA A 6 9.56 35.56 -9.05
CA ALA A 6 10.35 34.44 -8.55
C ALA A 6 9.41 33.22 -8.39
N GLY A 7 9.24 32.49 -9.50
CA GLY A 7 8.55 31.21 -9.52
C GLY A 7 9.49 30.06 -9.17
N PHE A 8 8.94 29.12 -8.41
CA PHE A 8 9.34 27.72 -8.33
C PHE A 8 10.64 27.38 -7.59
N LEU A 9 10.49 27.06 -6.29
CA LEU A 9 11.29 26.04 -5.59
C LEU A 9 10.44 25.49 -4.43
N GLY A 10 9.26 24.97 -4.78
CA GLY A 10 8.50 24.10 -3.88
C GLY A 10 9.17 22.74 -3.83
N LEU A 11 10.15 22.56 -2.94
CA LEU A 11 10.51 21.24 -2.44
C LEU A 11 9.28 20.70 -1.72
N VAL A 12 8.42 19.99 -2.45
CA VAL A 12 7.44 19.10 -1.84
C VAL A 12 8.25 17.98 -1.21
N GLY A 13 8.67 18.19 0.04
CA GLY A 13 9.08 17.09 0.89
C GLY A 13 7.90 16.14 0.96
N VAL A 14 8.00 14.99 0.30
CA VAL A 14 7.12 13.87 0.61
C VAL A 14 7.51 13.47 2.03
N ALA A 15 6.85 14.08 3.00
CA ALA A 15 6.94 13.64 4.36
C ALA A 15 6.44 12.19 4.33
N ASP A 16 7.38 11.25 4.44
CA ASP A 16 7.12 9.87 4.81
C ASP A 16 6.61 9.95 6.26
N ALA A 17 5.37 10.42 6.41
CA ALA A 17 4.64 10.38 7.65
C ALA A 17 4.61 8.91 8.01
N ALA A 18 5.33 8.53 9.08
CA ALA A 18 5.55 7.18 9.55
C ALA A 18 4.30 6.32 9.35
N ALA A 19 4.18 5.73 8.17
CA ALA A 19 2.92 5.16 7.76
C ALA A 19 2.84 3.82 8.47
N THR A 20 1.74 3.60 9.20
CA THR A 20 1.44 2.32 9.82
C THR A 20 1.68 1.23 8.79
N LYS A 21 2.48 0.23 9.16
CA LYS A 21 2.79 -0.89 8.29
C LYS A 21 1.81 -2.02 8.56
N VAL A 22 1.37 -2.66 7.49
CA VAL A 22 0.43 -3.78 7.51
C VAL A 22 0.94 -4.89 6.62
N TYR A 23 0.53 -6.12 6.92
CA TYR A 23 0.85 -7.29 6.12
C TYR A 23 -0.24 -7.55 5.09
N VAL A 24 0.17 -7.83 3.86
CA VAL A 24 -0.71 -8.11 2.72
C VAL A 24 -0.23 -9.35 1.98
N CYS A 25 -1.16 -10.22 1.57
CA CYS A 25 -0.92 -11.27 0.60
C CYS A 25 -1.05 -10.70 -0.79
N HIS A 26 0.09 -10.55 -1.45
CA HIS A 26 0.15 -10.04 -2.81
C HIS A 26 0.08 -11.19 -3.81
N TYR A 27 -0.96 -11.19 -4.64
CA TYR A 27 -1.12 -12.16 -5.71
C TYR A 27 -0.30 -11.70 -6.90
N THR A 28 0.61 -12.56 -7.36
CA THR A 28 1.44 -12.26 -8.52
C THR A 28 0.98 -13.09 -9.71
N ASP A 29 1.17 -12.57 -10.92
CA ASP A 29 0.93 -13.32 -12.17
C ASP A 29 2.00 -14.39 -12.44
N SER A 30 2.76 -14.81 -11.43
CA SER A 30 3.81 -15.81 -11.56
C SER A 30 3.25 -17.23 -11.44
N GLU A 31 3.57 -18.10 -12.41
CA GLU A 31 3.22 -19.53 -12.36
C GLU A 31 3.91 -20.31 -11.23
N THR A 32 4.94 -19.73 -10.59
CA THR A 32 5.76 -20.41 -9.58
C THR A 32 5.70 -19.79 -8.19
N ASN A 33 5.19 -18.56 -8.06
CA ASN A 33 5.06 -17.83 -6.80
C ASN A 33 3.75 -17.05 -6.81
N GLU A 34 2.64 -17.78 -6.81
CA GLU A 34 1.29 -17.23 -6.94
C GLU A 34 0.93 -16.21 -5.84
N VAL A 35 1.48 -16.36 -4.63
CA VAL A 35 1.22 -15.46 -3.50
C VAL A 35 2.50 -15.17 -2.71
N VAL A 36 2.74 -13.90 -2.38
CA VAL A 36 3.86 -13.46 -1.53
C VAL A 36 3.37 -12.57 -0.40
N LEU A 37 3.91 -12.79 0.81
CA LEU A 37 3.66 -11.94 1.96
C LEU A 37 4.53 -10.69 1.88
N ILE A 38 3.91 -9.51 1.88
CA ILE A 38 4.60 -8.22 1.86
C ILE A 38 4.16 -7.33 3.01
N GLU A 39 5.10 -6.53 3.51
CA GLU A 39 4.83 -5.47 4.47
C GLU A 39 4.75 -4.14 3.73
N VAL A 40 3.60 -3.47 3.81
CA VAL A 40 3.32 -2.25 3.06
C VAL A 40 2.81 -1.16 3.99
N SER A 41 2.85 0.08 3.49
CA SER A 41 2.12 1.17 4.13
C SER A 41 0.61 0.91 4.07
N GLU A 42 -0.11 1.19 5.14
CA GLU A 42 -1.58 1.19 5.19
C GLU A 42 -2.18 2.05 4.06
N ASN A 43 -1.50 3.11 3.65
CA ASN A 43 -1.94 3.97 2.54
C ASN A 43 -1.94 3.24 1.17
N ALA A 44 -1.19 2.16 1.02
CA ALA A 44 -1.14 1.37 -0.21
C ALA A 44 -2.27 0.33 -0.29
N VAL A 45 -2.92 0.01 0.84
CA VAL A 45 -3.96 -1.01 0.95
C VAL A 45 -5.08 -0.83 -0.07
N PRO A 46 -5.68 0.36 -0.27
CA PRO A 46 -6.81 0.49 -1.19
C PRO A 46 -6.45 0.07 -2.62
N THR A 47 -5.24 0.43 -3.06
CA THR A 47 -4.74 0.06 -4.39
C THR A 47 -4.44 -1.43 -4.51
N LEU A 48 -3.97 -2.06 -3.44
CA LEU A 48 -3.67 -3.50 -3.41
C LEU A 48 -4.96 -4.32 -3.44
N ILE A 49 -5.96 -3.93 -2.66
CA ILE A 49 -7.30 -4.56 -2.67
C ILE A 49 -7.94 -4.46 -4.06
N ASP A 50 -7.89 -3.27 -4.69
CA ASP A 50 -8.40 -3.08 -6.07
C ASP A 50 -7.69 -3.99 -7.09
N LYS A 51 -6.45 -4.41 -6.81
CA LYS A 51 -5.68 -5.33 -7.66
C LYS A 51 -5.93 -6.81 -7.32
N GLY A 52 -6.67 -7.10 -6.26
CA GLY A 52 -7.00 -8.45 -5.81
C GLY A 52 -6.13 -8.98 -4.66
N ASP A 53 -5.33 -8.13 -4.02
CA ASP A 53 -4.53 -8.51 -2.85
C ASP A 53 -5.38 -8.55 -1.57
N ILE A 54 -4.92 -9.31 -0.59
CA ILE A 54 -5.67 -9.57 0.65
C ILE A 54 -4.94 -8.98 1.85
N LEU A 55 -5.64 -8.15 2.62
CA LEU A 55 -5.17 -7.68 3.91
C LEU A 55 -5.19 -8.82 4.94
N LEU A 56 -4.08 -8.96 5.66
CA LEU A 56 -3.96 -9.90 6.75
C LEU A 56 -4.25 -9.22 8.10
N PRO A 57 -4.77 -9.97 9.08
CA PRO A 57 -4.81 -9.49 10.45
C PRO A 57 -3.37 -9.37 11.00
N PRO A 58 -3.16 -8.52 12.02
CA PRO A 58 -1.82 -8.16 12.50
C PRO A 58 -1.03 -9.33 13.11
N ASP A 59 -1.70 -10.43 13.43
CA ASP A 59 -1.14 -11.67 14.00
C ASP A 59 -0.91 -12.78 12.96
N ALA A 60 -1.31 -12.57 11.70
CA ALA A 60 -1.04 -13.56 10.66
C ALA A 60 0.44 -13.55 10.25
N VAL A 61 0.99 -14.76 10.13
CA VAL A 61 2.40 -14.99 9.80
C VAL A 61 2.60 -15.55 8.40
N ASP A 62 1.52 -15.87 7.71
CA ASP A 62 1.52 -16.45 6.37
C ASP A 62 0.20 -16.18 5.62
N CYS A 63 0.23 -16.40 4.31
CA CYS A 63 -0.93 -16.28 3.43
C CYS A 63 -1.84 -17.51 3.46
N SER A 64 -1.76 -18.30 4.53
CA SER A 64 -2.60 -19.47 4.77
C SER A 64 -3.87 -19.12 5.55
N GLY A 65 -3.99 -17.88 6.04
CA GLY A 65 -5.06 -17.41 6.93
C GLY A 65 -6.33 -16.92 6.23
N GLU A 66 -7.44 -16.97 6.97
CA GLU A 66 -8.79 -16.59 6.54
C GLU A 66 -8.87 -15.13 6.08
N ILE A 67 -9.50 -14.93 4.92
CA ILE A 67 -9.60 -13.67 4.18
C ILE A 67 -10.44 -12.67 4.99
N VAL A 68 -9.84 -11.56 5.43
CA VAL A 68 -10.61 -10.44 5.99
C VAL A 68 -10.95 -9.50 4.83
N ILE A 69 -12.11 -9.69 4.20
CA ILE A 69 -12.62 -8.74 3.20
C ILE A 69 -13.15 -7.51 3.97
N PRO A 70 -12.57 -6.30 3.79
CA PRO A 70 -13.12 -5.13 4.43
C PRO A 70 -14.54 -4.84 3.89
N PRO A 71 -15.48 -4.45 4.75
CA PRO A 71 -16.90 -4.32 4.41
C PRO A 71 -17.21 -3.20 3.40
N GLU A 72 -16.22 -2.40 3.03
CA GLU A 72 -16.30 -1.32 2.05
C GLU A 72 -16.15 -1.80 0.60
N ALA A 73 -15.88 -3.10 0.39
CA ALA A 73 -15.79 -3.75 -0.93
C ALA A 73 -17.06 -4.55 -1.32
N LEU A 74 -18.23 -4.29 -0.70
CA LEU A 74 -19.50 -5.00 -0.88
C LEU A 74 -20.62 -4.10 -1.44
#